data_AF-A0A6L8UG54-F1
#
_entry.id   AF-A0A6L8UG54-F1
#
_cell.length_a   1.000
_cell.length_b   1.000
_cell.length_c   1.000
_cell.angle_alpha   90.00
_cell.angle_beta   90.00
_cell.angle_gamma   90.00
#
_symmetry.space_group_name_H-M   'P 1'
#
loop_
_entity.id
_entity.type
_entity.pdbx_description
1 polymer ?
#
loop_
_entity_poly.entity_id
_entity_poly.type
_entity_poly.pdbx_seq_one_letter_code
_entity_poly.pdbx_strand_id
1 'polypeptide(L)'
;MDHLIFFEDTWDEIDELLNGNKAMIIQGFDETSEPHPEIVKGDVLYLAYDRGRNGIRARAVAGNVYYSRRLTREESYELIIRNQDKLMLPDDLFYRWAGKRYLLLISISSIEPFAGRTGHEIKLRQISA
;
A
#
# COMPACT_ATOMS: atom_id res chain seq x y z
N MET A 1 5.33 14.44 -3.45
CA MET A 1 6.14 13.60 -4.36
C MET A 1 5.25 12.50 -4.91
N ASP A 2 5.68 11.87 -6.00
CA ASP A 2 4.91 10.84 -6.70
C ASP A 2 5.57 9.47 -6.46
N HIS A 3 4.76 8.47 -6.12
CA HIS A 3 5.22 7.11 -5.78
C HIS A 3 4.49 6.05 -6.61
N LEU A 4 5.17 4.96 -6.97
CA LEU A 4 4.54 3.78 -7.59
C LEU A 4 4.44 2.68 -6.55
N ILE A 5 3.22 2.23 -6.32
CA ILE A 5 2.92 1.12 -5.44
C ILE A 5 2.45 -0.05 -6.31
N PHE A 6 3.15 -1.17 -6.17
CA PHE A 6 2.78 -2.42 -6.81
C PHE A 6 1.96 -3.29 -5.86
N PHE A 7 0.87 -3.84 -6.37
CA PHE A 7 0.03 -4.84 -5.72
C PHE A 7 0.15 -6.17 -6.46
N GLU A 8 -0.13 -7.27 -5.76
CA GLU A 8 -0.33 -8.55 -6.43
C GLU A 8 -1.70 -8.59 -7.12
N ASP A 9 -1.75 -9.11 -8.36
CA ASP A 9 -2.99 -9.25 -9.14
C ASP A 9 -3.97 -10.28 -8.51
N THR A 10 -3.48 -11.12 -7.59
CA THR A 10 -4.26 -12.19 -6.93
C THR A 10 -5.42 -11.67 -6.09
N TRP A 11 -5.30 -10.48 -5.50
CA TRP A 11 -6.20 -10.00 -4.45
C TRP A 11 -7.09 -8.82 -4.87
N ASP A 12 -6.99 -8.38 -6.13
CA ASP A 12 -7.75 -7.26 -6.71
C ASP A 12 -7.81 -6.01 -5.80
N GLU A 13 -6.78 -5.75 -5.00
CA GLU A 13 -6.80 -4.71 -3.96
C GLU A 13 -7.01 -3.30 -4.51
N ILE A 14 -6.56 -3.03 -5.74
CA ILE A 14 -6.76 -1.72 -6.39
C ILE A 14 -8.26 -1.53 -6.70
N ASP A 15 -8.94 -2.59 -7.12
CA ASP A 15 -10.37 -2.55 -7.41
C ASP A 15 -11.17 -2.36 -6.13
N GLU A 16 -10.77 -3.00 -5.02
CA GLU A 16 -11.37 -2.78 -3.69
C GLU A 16 -11.17 -1.34 -3.18
N LEU A 17 -10.01 -0.74 -3.44
CA LEU A 17 -9.76 0.68 -3.14
C LEU A 17 -10.65 1.59 -3.99
N LEU A 18 -10.81 1.30 -5.28
CA LEU A 18 -11.64 2.09 -6.20
C LEU A 18 -13.14 2.01 -5.86
N ASN A 19 -13.60 0.84 -5.42
CA ASN A 19 -14.97 0.63 -4.96
C ASN A 19 -15.24 1.23 -3.58
N GLY A 20 -14.19 1.62 -2.85
CA GLY A 20 -14.30 2.19 -1.51
C GLY A 20 -14.49 1.17 -0.38
N ASN A 21 -14.35 -0.13 -0.69
CA ASN A 21 -14.42 -1.20 0.30
C ASN A 21 -13.13 -1.26 1.15
N LYS A 22 -11.98 -0.98 0.51
CA LYS A 22 -10.67 -0.82 1.14
C LYS A 22 -10.32 0.68 1.19
N ALA A 23 -9.74 1.13 2.30
CA ALA A 23 -9.40 2.54 2.51
C ALA A 23 -7.94 2.76 2.96
N MET A 24 -7.16 1.68 3.10
CA MET A 24 -5.80 1.73 3.63
C MET A 24 -4.89 0.71 2.96
N ILE A 25 -3.66 1.12 2.65
CA ILE A 25 -2.56 0.28 2.15
C ILE A 25 -1.63 -0.06 3.33
N ILE A 26 -1.06 -1.27 3.31
CA ILE A 26 -0.08 -1.74 4.29
C ILE A 26 1.18 -2.22 3.57
N GLN A 27 2.33 -2.03 4.21
CA GLN A 27 3.57 -2.70 3.86
C GLN A 27 4.34 -3.02 5.14
N GLY A 28 4.94 -4.21 5.22
CA GLY A 28 5.72 -4.63 6.38
C GLY A 28 7.19 -4.91 6.09
N PHE A 29 8.04 -4.62 7.06
CA PHE A 29 9.49 -4.77 6.98
C PHE A 29 10.04 -5.57 8.17
N ASP A 30 11.03 -6.43 7.92
CA ASP A 30 11.70 -7.20 8.98
C ASP A 30 12.81 -6.41 9.68
N GLU A 31 13.46 -5.49 8.97
CA GLU A 31 14.53 -4.63 9.47
C GLU A 31 14.39 -3.19 8.95
N THR A 32 14.96 -2.23 9.69
CA THR A 32 14.97 -0.79 9.35
C THR A 32 15.91 -0.40 8.21
N SER A 33 16.58 -1.37 7.58
CA SER A 33 17.64 -1.14 6.59
C SER A 33 17.12 -1.04 5.16
N GLU A 34 15.86 -1.42 4.89
CA GLU A 34 15.28 -1.19 3.58
C GLU A 34 14.97 0.29 3.38
N PRO A 35 15.23 0.87 2.20
CA PRO A 35 14.94 2.26 1.92
C PRO A 35 13.43 2.49 2.02
N HIS A 36 12.98 2.93 3.20
CA HIS A 36 11.57 3.21 3.43
C HIS A 36 11.13 4.31 2.46
N PRO A 37 9.96 4.15 1.82
CA PRO A 37 9.35 5.23 1.07
C PRO A 37 9.09 6.40 2.03
N GLU A 38 9.67 7.56 1.76
CA GLU A 38 9.31 8.81 2.45
C GLU A 38 7.95 9.32 1.92
N ILE A 39 6.93 8.48 1.99
CA ILE A 39 5.56 8.87 1.66
C ILE A 39 5.06 9.75 2.79
N VAL A 40 4.60 10.94 2.44
CA VAL A 40 3.97 11.86 3.39
C VAL A 40 2.53 12.14 2.98
N LYS A 41 1.75 12.67 3.94
CA LYS A 41 0.39 13.12 3.66
C LYS A 41 0.38 14.11 2.49
N GLY A 42 -0.52 13.89 1.53
CA GLY A 42 -0.68 14.70 0.33
C GLY A 42 0.12 14.21 -0.88
N ASP A 43 0.98 13.20 -0.71
CA ASP A 43 1.70 12.60 -1.83
C ASP A 43 0.78 11.85 -2.79
N VAL A 44 1.19 11.79 -4.06
CA VAL A 44 0.45 11.09 -5.11
C VAL A 44 0.98 9.65 -5.20
N LEU A 45 0.05 8.70 -5.17
CA LEU A 45 0.33 7.27 -5.27
C LEU A 45 -0.25 6.77 -6.59
N TYR A 46 0.60 6.28 -7.47
CA TYR A 46 0.20 5.53 -8.65
C TYR A 46 0.16 4.06 -8.29
N LEU A 47 -0.97 3.40 -8.51
CA LEU A 47 -1.18 2.01 -8.15
C LEU A 47 -1.13 1.15 -9.42
N ALA A 48 -0.34 0.09 -9.39
CA ALA A 48 -0.19 -0.86 -10.50
C ALA A 48 -0.13 -2.29 -9.96
N TYR A 49 -0.41 -3.28 -10.82
CA TYR A 49 -0.19 -4.69 -10.47
C TYR A 49 1.20 -5.15 -10.92
N ASP A 50 1.84 -6.01 -10.13
CA ASP A 50 3.24 -6.45 -10.32
C ASP A 50 3.43 -7.34 -11.57
N ARG A 51 2.44 -8.16 -11.91
CA ARG A 51 2.51 -9.18 -12.97
C ARG A 51 1.16 -9.33 -13.67
N GLY A 52 1.11 -9.05 -14.98
CA GLY A 52 0.01 -9.46 -15.87
C GLY A 52 -0.89 -8.33 -16.36
N ARG A 53 -1.21 -7.34 -15.53
CA ARG A 53 -2.02 -6.17 -15.91
C ARG A 53 -1.13 -4.96 -16.18
N ASN A 54 -0.55 -4.88 -17.38
CA ASN A 54 0.35 -3.78 -17.76
C ASN A 54 -0.29 -2.39 -17.52
N GLY A 55 0.35 -1.57 -16.69
CA GLY A 55 0.09 -0.15 -16.53
C GLY A 55 -0.46 0.28 -15.17
N ILE A 56 -0.40 1.59 -14.93
CA ILE A 56 -1.02 2.23 -13.77
C ILE A 56 -2.53 2.12 -13.90
N ARG A 57 -3.19 1.66 -12.84
CA ARG A 57 -4.64 1.43 -12.78
C ARG A 57 -5.39 2.53 -12.06
N ALA A 58 -4.78 3.08 -11.02
CA ALA A 58 -5.38 4.13 -10.24
C ALA A 58 -4.35 5.18 -9.84
N ARG A 59 -4.86 6.39 -9.60
CA ARG A 59 -4.14 7.47 -8.93
C ARG A 59 -4.83 7.73 -7.61
N ALA A 60 -4.07 7.71 -6.53
CA ALA A 60 -4.55 7.99 -5.19
C ALA A 60 -3.75 9.12 -4.54
N VAL A 61 -4.32 9.71 -3.48
CA VAL A 61 -3.64 10.67 -2.62
C VAL A 61 -3.46 10.07 -1.24
N ALA A 62 -2.22 10.07 -0.76
CA ALA A 62 -1.87 9.64 0.58
C ALA A 62 -2.53 10.54 1.62
N GLY A 63 -3.37 9.96 2.46
CA GLY A 63 -4.00 10.61 3.59
C GLY A 63 -3.08 10.62 4.80
N ASN A 64 -3.57 10.10 5.92
CA ASN A 64 -2.72 9.82 7.07
C ASN A 64 -1.73 8.69 6.74
N VAL A 65 -0.45 8.95 7.01
CA VAL A 65 0.65 8.00 6.85
C VAL A 65 1.20 7.71 8.24
N TYR A 66 1.20 6.44 8.61
CA TYR A 66 1.72 5.98 9.89
C TYR A 66 2.86 5.00 9.63
N TYR A 67 4.03 5.32 10.16
CA TYR A 67 5.17 4.42 10.21
C TYR A 67 5.38 3.97 11.65
N SER A 68 5.35 2.67 11.89
CA SER A 68 5.48 2.14 13.24
C SER A 68 6.92 2.27 13.76
N ARG A 69 7.05 2.40 15.08
CA ARG A 69 8.29 2.01 15.76
C ARG A 69 8.52 0.50 15.61
N ARG A 70 9.67 0.01 16.08
CA ARG A 70 9.90 -1.44 16.19
C ARG A 70 8.80 -2.08 17.03
N LEU A 71 8.13 -3.06 16.45
CA LEU A 71 7.04 -3.83 17.03
C LEU A 71 7.53 -5.20 17.50
N THR A 72 6.92 -5.72 18.56
CA THR A 72 6.90 -7.16 18.81
C THR A 72 5.98 -7.86 17.81
N ARG A 73 6.03 -9.20 17.78
CA ARG A 73 5.12 -9.98 16.95
C ARG A 73 3.66 -9.68 17.33
N GLU A 74 3.35 -9.70 18.62
CA GLU A 74 2.00 -9.46 19.14
C GLU A 74 1.53 -8.03 18.82
N GLU A 75 2.38 -7.01 19.01
CA GLU A 75 2.06 -5.63 18.66
C GLU A 75 1.76 -5.47 17.15
N SER A 76 2.50 -6.19 16.29
CA SER A 76 2.27 -6.22 14.83
C SER A 76 0.91 -6.81 14.48
N TYR A 77 0.55 -7.95 15.07
CA TYR A 77 -0.76 -8.58 14.87
C TYR A 77 -1.89 -7.66 15.34
N GLU A 78 -1.78 -7.11 16.54
CA GLU A 78 -2.80 -6.20 17.07
C GLU A 78 -2.99 -4.97 16.20
N LEU A 79 -1.90 -4.39 15.67
CA LEU A 79 -1.98 -3.21 14.83
C LEU A 79 -2.77 -3.49 13.53
N ILE A 80 -2.55 -4.65 12.91
CA ILE A 80 -3.27 -5.04 11.69
C ILE A 80 -4.74 -5.33 12.04
N ILE A 81 -5.02 -6.10 13.10
CA ILE A 81 -6.38 -6.42 13.53
C ILE A 81 -7.20 -5.14 13.80
N ARG A 82 -6.60 -4.15 14.48
CA ARG A 82 -7.26 -2.86 14.78
C ARG A 82 -7.57 -2.01 13.56
N ASN A 83 -6.96 -2.29 12.40
CA ASN A 83 -7.19 -1.58 11.15
C ASN A 83 -7.77 -2.49 10.05
N GLN A 84 -8.16 -3.72 10.39
CA GLN A 84 -8.61 -4.71 9.41
C GLN A 84 -9.90 -4.28 8.71
N ASP A 85 -10.74 -3.48 9.37
CA ASP A 85 -11.91 -2.82 8.80
C ASP A 85 -11.57 -1.91 7.61
N LYS A 86 -10.39 -1.28 7.62
CA LYS A 86 -9.91 -0.36 6.57
C LYS A 86 -8.98 -1.04 5.58
N LEU A 87 -8.21 -2.01 6.06
CA LEU A 87 -7.23 -2.74 5.27
C LEU A 87 -7.89 -3.83 4.44
N MET A 88 -8.98 -4.43 4.91
CA MET A 88 -9.72 -5.48 4.21
C MET A 88 -8.80 -6.60 3.67
N LEU A 89 -7.79 -7.01 4.47
CA LEU A 89 -6.82 -7.99 4.01
C LEU A 89 -7.44 -9.38 3.97
N PRO A 90 -7.27 -10.14 2.87
CA PRO A 90 -7.47 -11.58 2.88
C PRO A 90 -6.52 -12.25 3.89
N ASP A 91 -6.88 -13.43 4.39
CA ASP A 91 -6.13 -14.15 5.43
C ASP A 91 -4.64 -14.34 5.06
N ASP A 92 -4.35 -14.71 3.82
CA ASP A 92 -2.97 -14.92 3.34
C ASP A 92 -2.13 -13.64 3.39
N LEU A 93 -2.73 -12.50 3.03
CA LEU A 93 -2.07 -11.19 3.09
C LEU A 93 -1.95 -10.68 4.52
N PHE A 94 -2.94 -10.97 5.36
CA PHE A 94 -2.87 -10.73 6.80
C PHE A 94 -1.65 -11.45 7.41
N TYR A 95 -1.52 -12.75 7.19
CA TYR A 95 -0.41 -13.53 7.76
C TYR A 95 0.96 -13.16 7.18
N ARG A 96 1.01 -12.61 5.96
CA ARG A 96 2.24 -12.09 5.36
C ARG A 96 2.81 -10.90 6.14
N TRP A 97 1.95 -10.00 6.57
CA TRP A 97 2.34 -8.78 7.28
C TRP A 97 2.33 -8.95 8.79
N ALA A 98 1.49 -9.84 9.32
CA ALA A 98 1.39 -10.12 10.74
C ALA A 98 2.70 -10.70 11.29
N GLY A 99 3.34 -9.93 12.17
CA GLY A 99 4.61 -10.29 12.80
C GLY A 99 5.84 -9.60 12.21
N LYS A 100 5.66 -8.78 11.16
CA LYS A 100 6.71 -7.86 10.70
C LYS A 100 7.06 -6.86 11.80
N ARG A 101 8.35 -6.54 11.92
CA ARG A 101 8.88 -5.68 12.98
C ARG A 101 8.56 -4.21 12.76
N TYR A 102 8.30 -3.81 11.52
CA TYR A 102 7.86 -2.46 11.17
C TYR A 102 6.72 -2.55 10.18
N LEU A 103 5.75 -1.65 10.32
CA LEU A 103 4.58 -1.55 9.45
C LEU A 103 4.41 -0.10 9.00
N LEU A 104 4.22 0.08 7.70
CA LEU A 104 3.77 1.32 7.06
C LEU A 104 2.29 1.17 6.74
N LEU A 105 1.47 2.08 7.25
CA LEU A 105 0.04 2.16 6.99
C LEU A 105 -0.27 3.49 6.31
N ILE A 106 -0.92 3.43 5.14
CA ILE A 106 -1.25 4.60 4.34
C ILE A 106 -2.74 4.62 4.10
N SER A 107 -3.45 5.53 4.75
CA SER A 107 -4.86 5.76 4.41
C SER A 107 -4.99 6.51 3.09
N ILE A 108 -6.07 6.29 2.36
CA ILE A 108 -6.35 6.93 1.09
C ILE A 108 -7.33 8.08 1.30
N SER A 109 -6.95 9.30 0.91
CA SER A 109 -7.84 10.47 0.98
C SER A 109 -8.73 10.60 -0.25
N SER A 110 -8.22 10.21 -1.41
CA SER A 110 -8.97 10.18 -2.67
C SER A 110 -8.32 9.18 -3.60
N ILE A 111 -9.14 8.51 -4.41
CA ILE A 111 -8.66 7.61 -5.46
C ILE A 111 -9.53 7.75 -6.70
N GLU A 112 -8.90 7.69 -7.86
CA GLU A 112 -9.57 7.74 -9.16
C GLU A 112 -8.93 6.73 -10.13
N PRO A 113 -9.71 6.13 -11.05
CA PRO A 113 -9.16 5.33 -12.13
C PRO A 113 -8.17 6.15 -12.97
N PHE A 114 -7.04 5.55 -13.32
CA PHE A 114 -6.03 6.24 -14.11
C PHE A 114 -6.37 6.14 -15.61
N ALA A 115 -6.67 7.30 -16.22
CA ALA A 115 -7.03 7.40 -17.65
C ALA A 115 -5.86 7.79 -18.57
N GLY A 116 -4.63 7.84 -18.06
CA GLY A 116 -3.46 8.28 -18.83
C GLY A 116 -2.95 7.23 -19.82
N ARG A 117 -2.47 7.67 -20.98
CA ARG A 117 -1.70 6.81 -21.92
C ARG A 117 -0.30 6.56 -21.35
N THR A 118 0.06 5.30 -21.15
CA THR A 118 1.39 4.86 -20.70
C THR A 118 2.46 5.22 -21.74
N GLY A 119 2.99 6.43 -21.63
CA GLY A 119 4.11 6.94 -22.45
C GLY A 119 5.08 7.82 -21.68
N HIS A 120 4.93 7.94 -20.36
CA HIS A 120 5.92 8.58 -19.51
C HIS A 120 6.66 7.51 -18.73
N GLU A 121 7.98 7.47 -18.95
CA GLU A 121 8.94 6.74 -18.14
C GLU A 121 9.02 7.42 -16.78
N ILE A 122 8.02 7.15 -15.93
CA ILE A 122 8.02 7.68 -14.57
C ILE A 122 9.08 6.88 -13.81
N LYS A 123 10.21 7.51 -13.48
CA LYS A 123 11.22 6.97 -12.56
C LYS A 123 10.62 6.88 -11.16
N LEU A 124 9.78 5.89 -10.94
CA LEU A 124 9.13 5.67 -9.66
C LEU A 124 9.96 4.68 -8.84
N ARG A 125 10.20 5.02 -7.57
CA ARG A 125 10.77 4.07 -6.60
C ARG A 125 9.76 2.92 -6.44
N GLN A 126 10.24 1.70 -6.62
CA GLN A 126 9.46 0.47 -6.56
C GLN A 126 9.12 0.14 -5.12
N ILE A 127 7.84 0.00 -4.81
CA ILE A 127 7.33 -0.40 -3.51
C ILE A 127 6.39 -1.58 -3.75
N SER A 128 6.75 -2.76 -3.25
CA SER A 128 5.86 -3.92 -3.24
C SER A 128 5.00 -3.85 -1.99
N ALA A 129 3.69 -3.64 -2.17
CA ALA A 129 2.68 -3.71 -1.12
C ALA A 129 2.04 -5.11 -1.04
#